data_AF-A0AAD9HBI8-F1
#
_entry.id   AF-A0AAD9HBI8-F1
#
_cell.length_a   1.000
_cell.length_b   1.000
_cell.length_c   1.000
_cell.angle_alpha   90.00
_cell.angle_beta   90.00
_cell.angle_gamma   90.00
#
_symmetry.space_group_name_H-M   'P 1'
#
loop_
_entity.id
_entity.type
_entity.pdbx_description
1 polymer ?
#
loop_
_entity_poly.entity_id
_entity_poly.type
_entity_poly.pdbx_seq_one_letter_code
_entity_poly.pdbx_strand_id
1 'polypeptide(L)' 'MASLPSAWAEELKVFGLPAGEDGRKRALKACLSCRSRKVRCDVSVVSQPCTNCRLHEKNCLVTGRGSRL' A
#
# COMPACT_ATOMS: atom_id res chain seq x y z
N MET A 1 -18.52 10.74 34.53
CA MET A 1 -19.33 10.34 33.35
C MET A 1 -19.59 11.62 32.57
N ALA A 2 -18.70 11.99 31.66
CA ALA A 2 -18.81 13.27 30.94
C ALA A 2 -19.86 13.13 29.83
N SER A 3 -21.04 13.70 30.06
CA SER A 3 -22.08 13.87 29.07
C SER A 3 -21.60 14.90 28.05
N LEU A 4 -21.19 14.35 26.94
CA LEU A 4 -20.79 15.03 25.74
C LEU A 4 -22.07 15.77 25.21
N PRO A 5 -22.06 17.10 24.92
CA PRO A 5 -23.25 17.88 24.48
C PRO A 5 -23.79 17.62 23.05
N SER A 6 -25.11 17.59 22.81
CA SER A 6 -25.73 17.20 21.51
C SER A 6 -25.25 17.94 20.23
N ALA A 7 -24.49 19.03 20.33
CA ALA A 7 -24.10 19.88 19.19
C ALA A 7 -22.89 19.40 18.37
N TRP A 8 -22.00 18.54 18.89
CA TRP A 8 -20.86 18.01 18.11
C TRP A 8 -21.17 16.65 17.43
N ALA A 9 -22.38 16.10 17.62
CA ALA A 9 -22.83 14.92 16.88
C ALA A 9 -23.12 15.20 15.40
N GLU A 10 -23.47 16.45 15.06
CA GLU A 10 -23.91 16.84 13.71
C GLU A 10 -22.73 17.25 12.79
N GLU A 11 -21.67 17.82 13.35
CA GLU A 11 -20.43 18.21 12.64
C GLU A 11 -19.62 17.00 12.10
N LEU A 12 -19.62 15.87 12.81
CA LEU A 12 -18.89 14.66 12.39
C LEU A 12 -19.47 14.00 11.12
N LYS A 13 -20.66 14.41 10.67
CA LYS A 13 -21.29 13.90 9.43
C LYS A 13 -20.92 14.74 8.19
N VAL A 14 -20.52 16.00 8.38
CA VAL A 14 -20.00 16.90 7.33
C VAL A 14 -18.59 16.52 6.94
N PHE A 15 -17.78 16.15 7.92
CA PHE A 15 -16.51 15.47 7.73
C PHE A 15 -16.77 14.01 7.37
N GLY A 16 -17.42 13.77 6.22
CA GLY A 16 -17.51 12.47 5.57
C GLY A 16 -16.10 11.97 5.26
N LEU A 17 -15.34 11.61 6.29
CA LEU A 17 -14.08 10.91 6.17
C LEU A 17 -14.49 9.54 5.67
N PRO A 18 -14.19 9.21 4.41
CA PRO A 18 -14.30 7.83 4.03
C PRO A 18 -13.40 7.08 5.01
N ALA A 19 -13.97 6.13 5.73
CA ALA A 19 -13.24 4.93 6.13
C ALA A 19 -12.87 4.17 4.85
N GLY A 20 -12.20 4.86 3.93
CA GLY A 20 -11.64 4.35 2.71
C GLY A 20 -10.32 3.80 3.13
N GLU A 21 -10.34 2.52 3.45
CA GLU A 21 -9.21 1.63 3.33
C GLU A 21 -8.15 2.22 2.37
N ASP A 22 -7.08 2.84 2.90
CA ASP A 22 -5.78 2.82 2.20
C ASP A 22 -5.22 1.40 2.33
N GLY A 23 -6.06 0.42 2.00
CA GLY A 23 -5.69 -0.92 1.63
C GLY A 23 -5.10 -0.85 0.24
N ARG A 24 -4.04 -0.04 0.05
CA ARG A 24 -3.05 -0.32 -0.99
C ARG A 24 -2.46 -1.68 -0.63
N LYS A 25 -3.18 -2.72 -1.06
CA LYS A 25 -2.95 -4.13 -0.75
C LYS A 25 -1.46 -4.31 -0.88
N ARG A 26 -0.80 -4.59 0.24
CA ARG A 26 0.66 -4.76 0.26
C ARG A 26 0.97 -5.75 -0.85
N ALA A 27 1.90 -5.37 -1.73
CA ALA A 27 2.29 -6.25 -2.80
C ALA A 27 2.70 -7.60 -2.19
N LEU A 28 1.99 -8.67 -2.57
CA LEU A 28 2.25 -10.02 -2.07
C LEU A 28 3.66 -10.50 -2.44
N LYS A 29 4.28 -9.85 -3.42
CA LYS A 29 5.63 -10.09 -3.93
C LYS A 29 6.38 -8.76 -4.08
N ALA A 30 7.68 -8.81 -3.84
CA ALA A 30 8.62 -7.72 -4.10
C ALA A 30 9.66 -8.19 -5.11
N CYS A 31 10.07 -7.32 -6.03
CA CYS A 31 11.15 -7.63 -6.97
C CYS A 31 12.51 -7.73 -6.25
N LEU A 32 13.47 -8.42 -6.87
CA LEU A 32 14.82 -8.61 -6.33
C LEU A 32 15.53 -7.28 -6.04
N SER A 33 15.45 -6.32 -6.97
CA SER A 33 16.06 -5.00 -6.81
C SER A 33 15.49 -4.23 -5.60
N CYS A 34 14.17 -4.24 -5.40
CA CYS A 34 13.56 -3.59 -4.24
C CYS A 34 13.84 -4.35 -2.93
N ARG A 35 13.94 -5.70 -2.97
CA ARG A 35 14.35 -6.50 -1.80
C ARG A 35 15.76 -6.15 -1.35
N SER A 36 16.73 -6.13 -2.26
CA SER A 36 18.13 -5.79 -1.94
C SER A 36 18.26 -4.37 -1.40
N ARG A 37 17.45 -3.45 -1.90
CA ARG A 37 17.41 -2.04 -1.45
C ARG A 37 16.55 -1.80 -0.20
N LYS A 38 15.86 -2.83 0.31
CA LYS A 38 14.93 -2.75 1.44
C LYS A 38 13.86 -1.65 1.30
N VAL A 39 13.43 -1.37 0.08
CA VAL A 39 12.36 -0.39 -0.21
C VAL A 39 11.03 -1.09 -0.44
N ARG A 40 9.92 -0.40 -0.15
CA ARG A 40 8.57 -0.91 -0.45
C ARG A 40 8.45 -1.12 -1.96
N CYS A 41 8.06 -2.32 -2.36
CA CYS A 41 7.83 -2.67 -3.75
C CYS A 41 6.32 -2.64 -4.05
N ASP A 42 5.95 -1.94 -5.11
CA ASP A 42 4.59 -1.80 -5.62
C ASP A 42 4.35 -2.63 -6.90
N VAL A 43 5.24 -3.59 -7.19
CA VAL A 43 5.19 -4.41 -8.44
C VAL A 43 3.90 -5.23 -8.59
N SER A 44 3.24 -5.62 -7.50
CA SER A 44 1.94 -6.30 -7.57
C SER A 44 0.77 -5.37 -7.90
N VAL A 45 0.96 -4.05 -7.77
CA VAL A 45 -0.10 -3.04 -7.95
C VAL A 45 0.03 -2.38 -9.32
N VAL A 46 1.25 -1.98 -9.69
CA VAL A 46 1.50 -1.14 -10.89
C VAL A 46 1.85 -1.96 -12.14
N SER A 47 2.10 -3.26 -12.00
CA SER A 47 2.78 -4.14 -12.96
C SER A 47 4.31 -3.96 -12.99
N GLN A 48 4.98 -4.74 -13.84
CA GLN A 48 6.43 -4.74 -13.99
C GLN A 48 6.80 -3.84 -15.18
N PRO A 49 7.71 -2.86 -15.01
CA PRO A 49 8.53 -2.57 -13.83
C PRO A 49 7.79 -1.79 -12.73
N CYS A 50 8.11 -2.06 -11.46
CA CYS A 50 7.61 -1.25 -10.34
C CYS A 50 8.11 0.19 -10.40
N THR A 51 7.44 1.09 -9.69
CA THR A 51 7.73 2.53 -9.67
C THR A 51 9.18 2.81 -9.31
N ASN A 52 9.67 2.17 -8.24
CA ASN A 52 11.07 2.32 -7.81
C ASN A 52 12.07 1.82 -8.87
N CYS A 53 11.82 0.68 -9.53
CA CYS A 53 12.74 0.19 -10.55
C CYS A 53 12.68 1.06 -11.80
N ARG A 54 11.52 1.59 -12.16
CA ARG A 54 11.34 2.52 -13.28
C ARG A 54 12.09 3.84 -13.05
N LEU A 55 11.98 4.41 -11.86
CA LEU A 55 12.65 5.67 -11.49
C LEU A 55 14.18 5.56 -11.43
N HIS A 56 14.69 4.38 -11.06
CA HIS A 56 16.12 4.15 -10.89
C HIS A 56 16.75 3.37 -12.05
N GLU A 57 15.97 3.12 -13.11
CA GLU A 57 16.39 2.37 -14.30
C GLU A 57 17.05 1.03 -13.93
N LYS A 58 16.51 0.35 -12.91
CA LYS A 58 17.01 -0.94 -12.42
C LYS A 58 16.22 -2.08 -13.00
N ASN A 59 16.90 -3.22 -13.14
CA ASN A 59 16.26 -4.45 -13.59
C ASN A 59 15.20 -4.89 -12.57
N CYS A 60 13.94 -4.78 -12.94
CA CYS A 60 12.84 -5.21 -12.09
C CYS A 60 12.63 -6.70 -12.32
N LEU A 61 13.19 -7.57 -11.47
CA LEU A 61 13.00 -9.03 -11.57
C LEU A 61 12.11 -9.54 -10.45
N VAL A 62 11.03 -10.24 -10.79
CA VAL A 62 10.12 -10.81 -9.80
C VAL A 62 10.17 -12.32 -9.86
N THR A 63 10.68 -12.96 -8.80
CA THR A 63 10.67 -14.42 -8.67
C THR A 63 9.34 -14.86 -8.07
N GLY A 64 8.76 -15.95 -8.58
CA GLY A 64 7.70 -16.66 -7.88
C GLY A 64 8.25 -17.22 -6.55
N ARG A 65 7.40 -17.34 -5.53
CA ARG A 65 7.70 -18.26 -4.42
C ARG A 65 7.48 -19.65 -5.01
N GLY A 66 8.54 -20.46 -5.12
CA GLY A 66 8.40 -21.84 -5.58
C GLY A 66 7.26 -22.51 -4.83
N SER A 67 6.27 -23.03 -5.55
CA SER A 67 5.29 -23.94 -4.97
C SER A 67 6.08 -25.06 -4.34
N ARG A 68 5.95 -25.26 -3.03
CA ARG A 68 6.43 -26.48 -2.37
C ARG A 68 5.60 -27.62 -2.96
N LEU A 69 6.10 -28.23 -4.04
CA LEU A 69 5.70 -29.58 -4.43
C LEU A 69 6.36 -30.57 -3.48
#